data_AF-A0A0N7F3U5-F1
#
_entry.id   AF-A0A0N7F3U5-F1
#
_cell.length_a   1.000
_cell.length_b   1.000
_cell.length_c   1.000
_cell.angle_alpha   90.00
_cell.angle_beta   90.00
_cell.angle_gamma   90.00
#
_symmetry.space_group_name_H-M   'P 1'
#
loop_
_entity.id
_entity.type
_entity.pdbx_description
1 polymer ?
#
loop_
_entity_poly.entity_id
_entity_poly.type
_entity_poly.pdbx_seq_one_letter_code
_entity_poly.pdbx_strand_id
1 'polypeptide(L)'
;MWSPIVYGRTDTSDSWWRAIPSGTTSTELFDVVTAAFAGGADLDTPRFLLARRGGRWITGVACQASELSRSMATDSQNRELATFVGWAAPDTELPPSSLAHWETSFAQWAAPVYEHWAGADWTLPVRDVRDPHVVAAQPPPWRAEPPPPGPELTRTYGSALFLPPEASHQAWDEGRRTTGPFTLVVGWRKPDLVRADLVTHVCISGTTTASHAKSYAAGTDIAGATTVVEANFAGTSAPGTGFGDVGTPPPRPAQPMSVAVIPPRPLLAPVSMPAPVRSGFWRRFMWASRREVERLEHQVRWLTTELEQVRAAITALDARLSAIEAARPGEGDAR
;
A
#
# COMPACT_ATOMS: atom_id res chain seq x y z
N MET A 1 -0.29 3.67 22.04
CA MET A 1 0.89 4.28 21.41
C MET A 1 1.12 3.70 20.02
N TRP A 2 1.58 4.52 19.07
CA TRP A 2 1.73 4.19 17.66
C TRP A 2 3.20 4.29 17.23
N SER A 3 3.65 3.43 16.32
CA SER A 3 5.04 3.43 15.83
C SER A 3 5.07 3.70 14.33
N PRO A 4 5.95 4.59 13.85
CA PRO A 4 6.10 4.88 12.42
C PRO A 4 6.48 3.66 11.58
N ILE A 5 6.02 3.68 10.34
CA ILE A 5 6.43 2.81 9.25
C ILE A 5 6.84 3.71 8.09
N VAL A 6 8.03 3.51 7.54
CA VAL A 6 8.46 4.20 6.32
C VAL A 6 9.02 3.17 5.36
N TYR A 7 8.39 3.08 4.19
CA TYR A 7 8.76 2.20 3.10
C TYR A 7 8.96 3.03 1.84
N GLY A 8 10.21 3.23 1.45
CA GLY A 8 10.57 4.05 0.30
C GLY A 8 12.04 3.88 -0.05
N ARG A 9 12.33 4.06 -1.33
CA ARG A 9 13.69 4.02 -1.86
C ARG A 9 14.44 5.32 -1.50
N THR A 10 15.76 5.25 -1.41
CA THR A 10 16.63 6.45 -1.33
C THR A 10 17.41 6.64 -2.62
N ASP A 11 18.11 7.77 -2.74
CA ASP A 11 18.94 8.12 -3.89
C ASP A 11 19.83 6.97 -4.37
N THR A 12 20.57 6.36 -3.44
CA THR A 12 21.66 5.43 -3.76
C THR A 12 21.31 3.96 -3.53
N SER A 13 20.23 3.64 -2.80
CA SER A 13 19.96 2.30 -2.28
C SER A 13 18.59 1.77 -2.67
N ASP A 14 18.59 0.51 -3.14
CA ASP A 14 17.38 -0.26 -3.46
C ASP A 14 16.84 -1.02 -2.22
N SER A 15 17.30 -0.66 -1.02
CA SER A 15 16.60 -1.02 0.22
C SER A 15 15.35 -0.15 0.35
N TRP A 16 14.23 -0.74 0.76
CA TRP A 16 12.96 -0.03 0.83
C TRP A 16 12.53 0.29 2.26
N TRP A 17 12.85 -0.55 3.23
CA TRP A 17 12.44 -0.32 4.62
C TRP A 17 13.36 0.69 5.28
N ARG A 18 12.79 1.82 5.73
CA ARG A 18 13.51 2.87 6.46
C ARG A 18 13.19 2.83 7.94
N ALA A 19 11.92 2.65 8.28
CA ALA A 19 11.48 2.57 9.67
C ALA A 19 10.47 1.44 9.85
N ILE A 20 10.66 0.64 10.90
CA ILE A 20 9.71 -0.37 11.34
C ILE A 20 9.46 -0.29 12.86
N PRO A 21 8.26 -0.64 13.35
CA PRO A 21 7.95 -0.70 14.77
C PRO A 21 8.80 -1.74 15.50
N SER A 22 9.18 -1.42 16.74
CA SER A 22 9.78 -2.40 17.65
C SER A 22 8.89 -3.64 17.84
N GLY A 23 9.51 -4.81 17.86
CA GLY A 23 8.82 -6.10 17.98
C GLY A 23 7.98 -6.47 16.75
N THR A 24 8.24 -5.87 15.59
CA THR A 24 7.65 -6.23 14.29
C THR A 24 8.76 -6.51 13.29
N THR A 25 8.50 -7.42 12.36
CA THR A 25 9.41 -7.71 11.24
C THR A 25 8.91 -7.07 9.95
N SER A 26 9.82 -6.80 9.01
CA SER A 26 9.44 -6.31 7.68
C SER A 26 8.50 -7.28 6.96
N THR A 27 8.68 -8.59 7.15
CA THR A 27 7.82 -9.64 6.58
C THR A 27 6.37 -9.54 7.05
N GLU A 28 6.12 -9.21 8.32
CA GLU A 28 4.76 -9.06 8.85
C GLU A 28 4.03 -7.84 8.25
N LEU A 29 4.77 -6.79 7.90
CA LEU A 29 4.21 -5.56 7.32
C LEU A 29 4.13 -5.62 5.79
N PHE A 30 4.96 -6.47 5.15
CA PHE A 30 5.19 -6.44 3.72
C PHE A 30 3.89 -6.59 2.91
N ASP A 31 3.05 -7.57 3.24
CA ASP A 31 1.79 -7.79 2.54
C ASP A 31 0.86 -6.57 2.63
N VAL A 32 0.76 -5.97 3.83
CA VAL A 32 -0.15 -4.86 4.12
C VAL A 32 0.33 -3.56 3.44
N VAL A 33 1.64 -3.30 3.47
CA VAL A 33 2.22 -2.16 2.75
C VAL A 33 2.12 -2.35 1.24
N THR A 34 2.41 -3.56 0.74
CA THR A 34 2.34 -3.89 -0.69
C THR A 34 0.93 -3.74 -1.25
N ALA A 35 -0.10 -4.04 -0.45
CA ALA A 35 -1.50 -3.86 -0.83
C ALA A 35 -1.86 -2.42 -1.26
N ALA A 36 -1.26 -1.41 -0.62
CA ALA A 36 -1.43 -0.01 -1.01
C ALA A 36 -0.35 0.46 -1.98
N PHE A 37 0.91 0.08 -1.73
CA PHE A 37 2.06 0.62 -2.43
C PHE A 37 2.24 0.06 -3.84
N ALA A 38 2.08 -1.26 -4.02
CA ALA A 38 2.19 -1.96 -5.30
C ALA A 38 3.39 -1.54 -6.18
N GLY A 39 4.57 -1.38 -5.57
CA GLY A 39 5.79 -0.95 -6.27
C GLY A 39 5.74 0.47 -6.83
N GLY A 40 4.81 1.31 -6.37
CA GLY A 40 4.61 2.67 -6.87
C GLY A 40 3.73 2.76 -8.12
N ALA A 41 3.19 1.64 -8.62
CA ALA A 41 2.40 1.64 -9.84
C ALA A 41 1.12 2.45 -9.67
N ASP A 42 0.83 3.36 -10.62
CA ASP A 42 -0.43 4.13 -10.72
C ASP A 42 -0.72 5.02 -9.48
N LEU A 43 0.34 5.52 -8.82
CA LEU A 43 0.28 6.48 -7.71
C LEU A 43 0.27 7.94 -8.20
N ASP A 44 -0.57 8.28 -9.18
CA ASP A 44 -0.78 9.69 -9.55
C ASP A 44 -1.56 10.45 -8.45
N THR A 45 -2.24 9.70 -7.58
CA THR A 45 -2.97 10.17 -6.42
C THR A 45 -2.62 9.31 -5.20
N PRO A 46 -2.65 9.88 -3.97
CA PRO A 46 -2.44 9.12 -2.75
C PRO A 46 -3.40 7.94 -2.60
N ARG A 47 -2.89 6.83 -2.04
CA ARG A 47 -3.67 5.68 -1.61
C ARG A 47 -3.61 5.55 -0.11
N PHE A 48 -4.78 5.53 0.52
CA PHE A 48 -4.91 5.40 1.96
C PHE A 48 -5.13 3.95 2.35
N LEU A 49 -4.44 3.51 3.39
CA LEU A 49 -4.47 2.15 3.90
C LEU A 49 -5.07 2.15 5.30
N LEU A 50 -6.00 1.23 5.53
CA LEU A 50 -6.48 0.87 6.85
C LEU A 50 -6.53 -0.65 6.95
N ALA A 51 -5.81 -1.21 7.92
CA ALA A 51 -5.76 -2.64 8.13
C ALA A 51 -5.75 -2.99 9.61
N ARG A 52 -6.33 -4.16 9.90
CA ARG A 52 -6.18 -4.86 11.17
C ARG A 52 -5.67 -6.26 10.87
N ARG A 53 -4.43 -6.57 11.23
CA ARG A 53 -3.80 -7.86 10.91
C ARG A 53 -2.73 -8.19 11.95
N GLY A 54 -2.65 -9.47 12.33
CA GLY A 54 -1.64 -9.93 13.30
C GLY A 54 -1.72 -9.25 14.67
N GLY A 55 -2.94 -8.93 15.15
CA GLY A 55 -3.14 -8.24 16.43
C GLY A 55 -2.69 -6.77 16.43
N ARG A 56 -2.62 -6.15 15.25
CA ARG A 56 -2.20 -4.75 15.09
C ARG A 56 -3.13 -3.97 14.19
N TRP A 57 -3.30 -2.70 14.53
CA TRP A 57 -3.72 -1.67 13.58
C TRP A 57 -2.53 -1.27 12.72
N ILE A 58 -2.76 -1.12 11.42
CA ILE A 58 -1.82 -0.56 10.47
C ILE A 58 -2.59 0.45 9.62
N THR A 59 -2.08 1.67 9.50
CA THR A 59 -2.67 2.70 8.66
C THR A 59 -1.58 3.57 8.05
N GLY A 60 -1.83 4.14 6.88
CA GLY A 60 -0.81 4.88 6.16
C GLY A 60 -1.28 5.42 4.83
N VAL A 61 -0.35 6.04 4.12
CA VAL A 61 -0.54 6.58 2.78
C VAL A 61 0.61 6.11 1.89
N ALA A 62 0.28 5.61 0.71
CA ALA A 62 1.21 5.46 -0.41
C ALA A 62 1.01 6.64 -1.36
N CYS A 63 2.08 7.36 -1.71
CA CYS A 63 2.02 8.56 -2.54
C CYS A 63 3.33 8.78 -3.29
N GLN A 64 3.37 9.79 -4.17
CA GLN A 64 4.65 10.25 -4.71
C GLN A 64 5.44 10.94 -3.61
N ALA A 65 6.76 10.70 -3.57
CA ALA A 65 7.64 11.32 -2.58
C ALA A 65 7.67 12.85 -2.74
N SER A 66 7.40 13.37 -3.95
CA SER A 66 7.24 14.79 -4.25
C SER A 66 6.10 15.46 -3.48
N GLU A 67 5.10 14.69 -3.04
CA GLU A 67 4.01 15.17 -2.17
C GLU A 67 4.47 15.39 -0.71
N LEU A 68 5.57 14.75 -0.30
CA LEU A 68 6.09 14.82 1.06
C LEU A 68 7.34 15.68 1.20
N SER A 69 8.27 15.62 0.23
CA SER A 69 9.53 16.36 0.31
C SER A 69 10.07 16.69 -1.07
N ARG A 70 10.51 17.94 -1.27
CA ARG A 70 11.12 18.38 -2.55
C ARG A 70 12.57 17.94 -2.71
N SER A 71 13.29 17.77 -1.61
CA SER A 71 14.72 17.38 -1.62
C SER A 71 14.91 15.87 -1.68
N MET A 72 13.87 15.10 -1.33
CA MET A 72 13.89 13.63 -1.29
C MET A 72 12.85 13.02 -2.25
N ALA A 73 12.52 13.71 -3.34
CA ALA A 73 11.52 13.24 -4.31
C ALA A 73 12.09 12.41 -5.47
N THR A 74 13.38 12.56 -5.76
CA THR A 74 14.03 11.97 -6.94
C THR A 74 15.33 11.29 -6.57
N ASP A 75 15.71 10.26 -7.31
CA ASP A 75 17.03 9.65 -7.19
C ASP A 75 18.10 10.35 -8.05
N SER A 76 19.34 9.87 -7.99
CA SER A 76 20.49 10.36 -8.77
C SER A 76 20.32 10.23 -10.28
N GLN A 77 19.36 9.42 -10.73
CA GLN A 77 18.97 9.30 -12.13
C GLN A 77 17.80 10.21 -12.49
N ASN A 78 17.41 11.11 -11.57
CA ASN A 78 16.28 12.04 -11.67
C ASN A 78 14.94 11.32 -11.91
N ARG A 79 14.78 10.09 -11.41
CA ARG A 79 13.51 9.37 -11.43
C ARG A 79 12.69 9.77 -10.22
N GLU A 80 11.40 10.03 -10.45
CA GLU A 80 10.46 10.25 -9.35
C GLU A 80 10.32 8.99 -8.50
N LEU A 81 10.35 9.18 -7.18
CA LEU A 81 10.23 8.10 -6.21
C LEU A 81 8.83 8.08 -5.63
N ALA A 82 8.33 6.87 -5.39
CA ALA A 82 7.14 6.66 -4.60
C ALA A 82 7.51 6.18 -3.19
N THR A 83 6.66 6.48 -2.21
CA THR A 83 6.86 6.09 -0.82
C THR A 83 5.55 5.65 -0.17
N PHE A 84 5.67 4.89 0.90
CA PHE A 84 4.61 4.63 1.86
C PHE A 84 5.04 5.12 3.24
N VAL A 85 4.19 5.93 3.87
CA VAL A 85 4.36 6.41 5.23
C VAL A 85 3.13 6.04 6.02
N GLY A 86 3.36 5.34 7.12
CA GLY A 86 2.29 4.83 7.93
C GLY A 86 2.70 4.64 9.37
N TRP A 87 1.84 3.94 10.09
CA TRP A 87 1.93 3.76 11.51
C TRP A 87 1.29 2.42 11.88
N ALA A 88 1.83 1.78 12.91
CA ALA A 88 1.22 0.61 13.50
C ALA A 88 1.11 0.72 15.02
N ALA A 89 0.08 0.07 15.54
CA ALA A 89 -0.20 -0.01 16.97
C ALA A 89 -0.78 -1.39 17.32
N PRO A 90 -0.66 -1.84 18.58
CA PRO A 90 -1.47 -2.96 19.05
C PRO A 90 -2.95 -2.71 18.79
N ASP A 91 -3.72 -3.77 18.50
CA ASP A 91 -5.14 -3.63 18.18
C ASP A 91 -6.05 -3.29 19.37
N THR A 92 -5.48 -3.27 20.57
CA THR A 92 -6.09 -2.74 21.81
C THR A 92 -6.15 -1.21 21.85
N GLU A 93 -5.43 -0.54 20.94
CA GLU A 93 -5.43 0.91 20.83
C GLU A 93 -6.68 1.43 20.12
N LEU A 94 -6.99 2.72 20.33
CA LEU A 94 -8.07 3.37 19.59
C LEU A 94 -7.77 3.35 18.08
N PRO A 95 -8.79 3.14 17.23
CA PRO A 95 -8.61 3.13 15.79
C PRO A 95 -8.10 4.50 15.29
N PRO A 96 -7.53 4.56 14.07
CA PRO A 96 -7.12 5.82 13.48
C PRO A 96 -8.33 6.74 13.23
N SER A 97 -8.06 8.01 12.92
CA SER A 97 -9.07 9.02 12.59
C SER A 97 -9.81 8.71 11.28
N SER A 98 -10.86 9.50 10.99
CA SER A 98 -11.67 9.38 9.76
C SER A 98 -10.86 9.61 8.47
N LEU A 99 -11.30 9.00 7.36
CA LEU A 99 -10.63 9.16 6.06
C LEU A 99 -10.51 10.63 5.64
N ALA A 100 -11.53 11.45 5.89
CA ALA A 100 -11.51 12.88 5.56
C ALA A 100 -10.37 13.63 6.27
N HIS A 101 -10.07 13.26 7.51
CA HIS A 101 -8.93 13.82 8.23
C HIS A 101 -7.61 13.38 7.58
N TRP A 102 -7.49 12.11 7.18
CA TRP A 102 -6.32 11.59 6.49
C TRP A 102 -6.07 12.32 5.16
N GLU A 103 -7.08 12.42 4.31
CA GLU A 103 -6.99 13.06 2.99
C GLU A 103 -6.56 14.53 3.08
N THR A 104 -7.10 15.27 4.06
CA THR A 104 -6.84 16.71 4.20
C THR A 104 -5.52 17.05 4.88
N SER A 105 -4.95 16.14 5.67
CA SER A 105 -3.80 16.44 6.53
C SER A 105 -2.59 15.53 6.32
N PHE A 106 -2.63 14.59 5.36
CA PHE A 106 -1.56 13.58 5.27
C PHE A 106 -0.16 14.16 5.12
N ALA A 107 0.03 15.17 4.27
CA ALA A 107 1.34 15.80 4.12
C ALA A 107 1.87 16.38 5.44
N GLN A 108 0.99 16.91 6.31
CA GLN A 108 1.40 17.54 7.58
C GLN A 108 1.98 16.52 8.57
N TRP A 109 1.43 15.30 8.62
CA TRP A 109 1.94 14.26 9.53
C TRP A 109 2.93 13.31 8.87
N ALA A 110 2.82 13.07 7.55
CA ALA A 110 3.65 12.12 6.83
C ALA A 110 5.02 12.71 6.47
N ALA A 111 5.06 13.99 6.06
CA ALA A 111 6.31 14.61 5.61
C ALA A 111 7.38 14.63 6.71
N PRO A 112 7.12 15.06 7.95
CA PRO A 112 8.17 15.05 8.99
C PRO A 112 8.70 13.65 9.31
N VAL A 113 7.84 12.63 9.24
CA VAL A 113 8.22 11.23 9.47
C VAL A 113 9.06 10.70 8.32
N TYR A 114 8.64 10.98 7.08
CA TYR A 114 9.37 10.62 5.88
C TYR A 114 10.75 11.27 5.86
N GLU A 115 10.82 12.60 6.02
CA GLU A 115 12.07 13.34 5.95
C GLU A 115 13.05 12.93 7.05
N HIS A 116 12.55 12.61 8.25
CA HIS A 116 13.38 12.12 9.34
C HIS A 116 14.04 10.77 9.01
N TRP A 117 13.25 9.78 8.59
CA TRP A 117 13.76 8.40 8.38
C TRP A 117 14.41 8.19 7.02
N ALA A 118 13.88 8.79 5.95
CA ALA A 118 14.52 8.76 4.64
C ALA A 118 15.80 9.59 4.64
N GLY A 119 15.81 10.75 5.31
CA GLY A 119 16.96 11.64 5.41
C GLY A 119 18.16 11.00 6.13
N ALA A 120 17.91 10.15 7.13
CA ALA A 120 18.96 9.40 7.84
C ALA A 120 19.79 8.52 6.90
N ASP A 121 19.17 7.98 5.85
CA ASP A 121 19.80 7.04 4.92
C ASP A 121 20.06 7.64 3.53
N TRP A 122 19.61 8.88 3.28
CA TRP A 122 19.43 9.41 1.93
C TRP A 122 20.68 9.33 1.06
N THR A 123 21.82 9.71 1.64
CA THR A 123 23.13 9.77 0.96
C THR A 123 24.05 8.61 1.33
N LEU A 124 23.58 7.67 2.16
CA LEU A 124 24.41 6.56 2.60
C LEU A 124 24.64 5.57 1.46
N PRO A 125 25.86 5.03 1.27
CA PRO A 125 26.08 3.97 0.29
C PRO A 125 25.24 2.71 0.58
N VAL A 126 24.84 1.96 -0.44
CA VAL A 126 24.01 0.73 -0.31
C VAL A 126 24.53 -0.23 0.75
N ARG A 127 25.85 -0.40 0.82
CA ARG A 127 26.48 -1.32 1.78
C ARG A 127 26.26 -0.93 3.24
N ASP A 128 25.94 0.34 3.51
CA ASP A 128 25.77 0.93 4.83
C ASP A 128 24.28 1.04 5.22
N VAL A 129 23.38 0.89 4.24
CA VAL A 129 21.91 0.86 4.41
C VAL A 129 21.44 -0.60 4.35
N ARG A 130 21.60 -1.34 5.45
CA ARG A 130 21.24 -2.78 5.47
C ARG A 130 19.96 -3.08 6.22
N ASP A 131 19.78 -2.45 7.38
CA ASP A 131 18.68 -2.77 8.29
C ASP A 131 17.79 -1.53 8.48
N PRO A 132 16.46 -1.70 8.50
CA PRO A 132 15.57 -0.60 8.82
C PRO A 132 15.79 -0.13 10.26
N HIS A 133 15.57 1.16 10.49
CA HIS A 133 15.55 1.71 11.84
C HIS A 133 14.39 1.09 12.64
N VAL A 134 14.70 0.54 13.81
CA VAL A 134 13.68 0.01 14.73
C VAL A 134 13.19 1.16 15.61
N VAL A 135 11.91 1.51 15.47
CA VAL A 135 11.33 2.71 16.05
C VAL A 135 10.46 2.38 17.26
N ALA A 136 10.62 3.16 18.33
CA ALA A 136 9.79 3.08 19.52
C ALA A 136 8.39 3.64 19.27
N ALA A 137 7.43 3.21 20.10
CA ALA A 137 6.08 3.74 20.04
C ALA A 137 6.03 5.18 20.59
N GLN A 138 5.30 6.05 19.90
CA GLN A 138 5.10 7.45 20.23
C GLN A 138 3.60 7.81 20.11
N PRO A 139 3.17 9.00 20.55
CA PRO A 139 1.79 9.44 20.33
C PRO A 139 1.50 9.51 18.83
N PRO A 140 0.28 9.15 18.38
CA PRO A 140 -0.10 9.31 16.99
C PRO A 140 -0.10 10.81 16.62
N PRO A 141 0.22 11.17 15.37
CA PRO A 141 0.22 12.55 14.92
C PRO A 141 -1.20 13.09 14.68
N TRP A 142 -2.21 12.21 14.65
CA TRP A 142 -3.63 12.57 14.59
C TRP A 142 -4.28 12.49 15.97
N ARG A 143 -5.41 13.19 16.11
CA ARG A 143 -6.30 13.04 17.26
C ARG A 143 -7.08 11.73 17.10
N ALA A 144 -6.98 10.84 18.09
CA ALA A 144 -7.82 9.65 18.13
C ALA A 144 -9.30 10.06 18.24
N GLU A 145 -10.13 9.41 17.44
CA GLU A 145 -11.57 9.67 17.36
C GLU A 145 -12.30 8.31 17.41
N PRO A 146 -13.36 8.17 18.22
CA PRO A 146 -14.18 6.97 18.16
C PRO A 146 -14.87 6.88 16.77
N PRO A 147 -15.01 5.68 16.19
CA PRO A 147 -15.76 5.54 14.96
C PRO A 147 -17.24 5.84 15.22
N PRO A 148 -17.98 6.40 14.24
CA PRO A 148 -19.43 6.52 14.35
C PRO A 148 -20.06 5.12 14.49
N PRO A 149 -21.24 4.97 15.11
CA PRO A 149 -21.92 3.68 15.18
C PRO A 149 -22.30 3.20 13.77
N GLY A 150 -22.30 1.88 13.55
CA GLY A 150 -22.63 1.31 12.25
C GLY A 150 -22.16 -0.14 12.09
N PRO A 151 -22.33 -0.73 10.90
CA PRO A 151 -21.89 -2.08 10.61
C PRO A 151 -20.35 -2.21 10.60
N GLU A 152 -19.85 -3.43 10.80
CA GLU A 152 -18.44 -3.78 10.59
C GLU A 152 -18.24 -4.30 9.15
N LEU A 153 -16.99 -4.27 8.67
CA LEU A 153 -16.64 -4.91 7.40
C LEU A 153 -16.72 -6.43 7.56
N THR A 154 -17.43 -7.09 6.64
CA THR A 154 -17.63 -8.54 6.66
C THR A 154 -17.01 -9.16 5.40
N ARG A 155 -15.70 -9.45 5.45
CA ARG A 155 -15.04 -10.20 4.37
C ARG A 155 -13.77 -10.90 4.80
N THR A 156 -13.51 -12.06 4.20
CA THR A 156 -12.27 -12.84 4.36
C THR A 156 -11.30 -12.57 3.21
N TYR A 157 -10.02 -12.80 3.47
CA TYR A 157 -8.97 -12.73 2.44
C TYR A 157 -9.19 -13.79 1.34
N GLY A 158 -8.70 -13.52 0.13
CA GLY A 158 -8.82 -14.41 -1.04
C GLY A 158 -9.88 -13.98 -2.05
N SER A 159 -10.71 -12.98 -1.71
CA SER A 159 -11.62 -12.32 -2.65
C SER A 159 -11.79 -10.87 -2.23
N ALA A 160 -11.28 -9.92 -3.01
CA ALA A 160 -11.37 -8.49 -2.71
C ALA A 160 -12.76 -7.92 -3.05
N LEU A 161 -13.35 -7.13 -2.15
CA LEU A 161 -14.55 -6.32 -2.46
C LEU A 161 -14.10 -5.03 -3.12
N PHE A 162 -14.50 -4.83 -4.38
CA PHE A 162 -14.34 -3.55 -5.04
C PHE A 162 -15.57 -2.68 -4.76
N LEU A 163 -15.32 -1.53 -4.15
CA LEU A 163 -16.31 -0.53 -3.76
C LEU A 163 -16.16 0.70 -4.66
N PRO A 164 -17.27 1.40 -4.96
CA PRO A 164 -17.21 2.65 -5.70
C PRO A 164 -16.59 3.77 -4.85
N PRO A 165 -16.06 4.84 -5.47
CA PRO A 165 -15.36 5.91 -4.77
C PRO A 165 -16.22 6.58 -3.68
N GLU A 166 -17.52 6.77 -3.90
CA GLU A 166 -18.44 7.38 -2.96
C GLU A 166 -18.62 6.58 -1.65
N ALA A 167 -18.28 5.29 -1.65
CA ALA A 167 -18.34 4.43 -0.47
C ALA A 167 -17.07 4.49 0.38
N SER A 168 -16.03 5.22 -0.02
CA SER A 168 -14.71 5.22 0.65
C SER A 168 -14.77 5.62 2.12
N HIS A 169 -15.45 6.71 2.44
CA HIS A 169 -15.59 7.20 3.82
C HIS A 169 -16.37 6.22 4.69
N GLN A 170 -17.46 5.68 4.15
CA GLN A 170 -18.27 4.68 4.85
C GLN A 170 -17.44 3.41 5.12
N ALA A 171 -16.77 2.87 4.11
CA ALA A 171 -15.94 1.68 4.24
C ALA A 171 -14.78 1.88 5.24
N TRP A 172 -14.20 3.08 5.26
CA TRP A 172 -13.17 3.44 6.25
C TRP A 172 -13.72 3.42 7.67
N ASP A 173 -14.89 4.01 7.91
CA ASP A 173 -15.52 3.98 9.22
C ASP A 173 -15.97 2.56 9.63
N GLU A 174 -16.44 1.74 8.69
CA GLU A 174 -16.70 0.31 8.91
C GLU A 174 -15.42 -0.42 9.30
N GLY A 175 -14.30 -0.15 8.63
CA GLY A 175 -12.99 -0.70 8.97
C GLY A 175 -12.55 -0.32 10.37
N ARG A 176 -12.73 0.94 10.78
CA ARG A 176 -12.40 1.42 12.13
C ARG A 176 -13.19 0.71 13.24
N ARG A 177 -14.38 0.20 12.93
CA ARG A 177 -15.19 -0.62 13.86
C ARG A 177 -14.80 -2.09 13.86
N THR A 178 -14.22 -2.58 12.77
CA THR A 178 -14.03 -4.01 12.53
C THR A 178 -13.09 -4.63 13.55
N THR A 179 -13.58 -5.67 14.21
CA THR A 179 -12.82 -6.43 15.22
C THR A 179 -11.96 -7.53 14.61
N GLY A 180 -12.42 -8.12 13.51
CA GLY A 180 -11.72 -9.15 12.75
C GLY A 180 -10.58 -8.62 11.87
N PRO A 181 -9.81 -9.52 11.24
CA PRO A 181 -8.72 -9.13 10.35
C PRO A 181 -9.25 -8.61 9.01
N PHE A 182 -8.74 -7.46 8.56
CA PHE A 182 -9.11 -6.87 7.28
C PHE A 182 -7.97 -6.01 6.71
N THR A 183 -8.01 -5.74 5.40
CA THR A 183 -7.15 -4.75 4.73
C THR A 183 -8.02 -4.00 3.72
N LEU A 184 -8.23 -2.71 3.99
CA LEU A 184 -8.93 -1.76 3.14
C LEU A 184 -7.92 -0.80 2.50
N VAL A 185 -8.00 -0.64 1.18
CA VAL A 185 -7.23 0.38 0.46
C VAL A 185 -8.18 1.32 -0.29
N VAL A 186 -7.98 2.62 -0.14
CA VAL A 186 -8.75 3.66 -0.83
C VAL A 186 -7.82 4.38 -1.80
N GLY A 187 -8.30 4.68 -3.01
CA GLY A 187 -7.58 5.51 -3.99
C GLY A 187 -6.96 4.74 -5.16
N TRP A 188 -7.30 3.46 -5.34
CA TRP A 188 -6.86 2.68 -6.49
C TRP A 188 -7.57 3.12 -7.76
N ARG A 189 -6.87 3.52 -8.82
CA ARG A 189 -7.54 3.91 -10.07
C ARG A 189 -7.82 2.73 -11.00
N LYS A 190 -6.92 1.73 -11.03
CA LYS A 190 -7.04 0.54 -11.88
C LYS A 190 -7.26 -0.73 -11.05
N PRO A 191 -8.42 -1.40 -11.17
CA PRO A 191 -8.68 -2.67 -10.48
C PRO A 191 -7.67 -3.76 -10.80
N ASP A 192 -7.17 -3.81 -12.03
CA ASP A 192 -6.33 -4.91 -12.55
C ASP A 192 -4.93 -4.95 -11.91
N LEU A 193 -4.51 -3.85 -11.28
CA LEU A 193 -3.25 -3.74 -10.56
C LEU A 193 -3.36 -4.13 -9.07
N VAL A 194 -4.59 -4.36 -8.60
CA VAL A 194 -4.85 -4.73 -7.22
C VAL A 194 -4.46 -6.17 -6.97
N ARG A 195 -3.64 -6.37 -5.93
CA ARG A 195 -3.35 -7.70 -5.39
C ARG A 195 -4.50 -8.19 -4.51
N ALA A 196 -5.49 -8.81 -5.15
CA ALA A 196 -6.71 -9.29 -4.49
C ALA A 196 -6.46 -10.33 -3.37
N ASP A 197 -5.29 -10.97 -3.34
CA ASP A 197 -4.86 -11.86 -2.27
C ASP A 197 -4.42 -11.13 -0.99
N LEU A 198 -4.06 -9.85 -1.09
CA LEU A 198 -3.55 -9.03 0.02
C LEU A 198 -4.58 -8.06 0.61
N VAL A 199 -5.72 -7.87 -0.05
CA VAL A 199 -6.77 -6.92 0.36
C VAL A 199 -8.10 -7.64 0.58
N THR A 200 -8.91 -7.12 1.51
CA THR A 200 -10.30 -7.53 1.65
C THR A 200 -11.24 -6.54 0.99
N HIS A 201 -10.90 -5.25 0.99
CA HIS A 201 -11.73 -4.17 0.43
C HIS A 201 -10.86 -3.17 -0.34
N VAL A 202 -11.37 -2.68 -1.47
CA VAL A 202 -10.71 -1.66 -2.29
C VAL A 202 -11.73 -0.64 -2.78
N CYS A 203 -11.51 0.64 -2.49
CA CYS A 203 -12.30 1.73 -3.07
C CYS A 203 -11.57 2.31 -4.28
N ILE A 204 -12.20 2.20 -5.46
CA ILE A 204 -11.60 2.64 -6.71
C ILE A 204 -11.78 4.15 -6.89
N SER A 205 -10.70 4.88 -7.19
CA SER A 205 -10.75 6.29 -7.53
C SER A 205 -11.15 6.49 -9.00
N GLY A 206 -12.17 7.32 -9.25
CA GLY A 206 -12.58 7.74 -10.58
C GLY A 206 -13.83 7.06 -11.14
N THR A 207 -14.33 7.61 -12.24
CA THR A 207 -15.48 7.14 -13.01
C THR A 207 -15.09 5.92 -13.84
N THR A 208 -14.79 4.81 -13.17
CA THR A 208 -14.69 3.54 -13.89
C THR A 208 -16.08 3.25 -14.44
N THR A 209 -16.27 3.45 -15.75
CA THR A 209 -17.54 3.19 -16.44
C THR A 209 -18.08 1.83 -15.99
N ALA A 210 -19.34 1.81 -15.55
CA ALA A 210 -20.02 0.73 -14.84
C ALA A 210 -19.91 -0.69 -15.46
N SER A 211 -19.40 -0.80 -16.68
CA SER A 211 -19.08 -2.05 -17.37
C SER A 211 -18.09 -2.95 -16.63
N HIS A 212 -17.08 -2.41 -15.93
CA HIS A 212 -16.09 -3.25 -15.22
C HIS A 212 -16.54 -3.62 -13.79
N ALA A 213 -17.27 -2.74 -13.10
CA ALA A 213 -17.78 -3.03 -11.75
C ALA A 213 -18.77 -4.21 -11.73
N LYS A 214 -19.59 -4.36 -12.79
CA LYS A 214 -20.54 -5.49 -12.92
C LYS A 214 -19.84 -6.85 -13.06
N SER A 215 -18.70 -6.92 -13.73
CA SER A 215 -17.95 -8.17 -13.92
C SER A 215 -17.36 -8.71 -12.61
N TYR A 216 -17.08 -7.84 -11.64
CA TYR A 216 -16.57 -8.24 -10.32
C TYR A 216 -17.69 -8.51 -9.30
N ALA A 217 -18.85 -7.85 -9.43
CA ALA A 217 -20.03 -8.15 -8.62
C ALA A 217 -20.67 -9.50 -8.98
N ALA A 218 -20.54 -9.95 -10.23
CA ALA A 218 -21.13 -11.21 -10.72
C ALA A 218 -20.41 -12.49 -10.24
N GLY A 219 -19.32 -12.37 -9.49
CA GLY A 219 -18.55 -13.51 -8.98
C GLY A 219 -19.02 -14.10 -7.65
N THR A 220 -20.07 -13.55 -7.03
CA THR A 220 -20.61 -14.04 -5.75
C THR A 220 -22.14 -14.12 -5.80
N ASP A 221 -22.62 -15.23 -6.35
CA ASP A 221 -23.98 -15.69 -6.11
C ASP A 221 -24.00 -16.36 -4.73
N ILE A 222 -24.29 -15.58 -3.69
CA ILE A 222 -24.88 -16.09 -2.45
C ILE A 222 -26.19 -15.32 -2.28
N ALA A 223 -27.27 -16.07 -2.37
CA ALA A 223 -28.65 -15.59 -2.42
C ALA A 223 -28.99 -14.58 -1.32
N GLY A 224 -29.65 -13.48 -1.71
CA GLY A 224 -30.50 -12.71 -0.80
C GLY A 224 -30.47 -11.19 -1.01
N ALA A 225 -31.56 -10.68 -1.59
CA ALA A 225 -32.01 -9.29 -1.57
C ALA A 225 -31.28 -8.28 -2.48
N THR A 226 -31.62 -8.33 -3.77
CA THR A 226 -31.44 -7.20 -4.69
C THR A 226 -32.66 -6.28 -4.61
N THR A 227 -32.48 -5.06 -4.11
CA THR A 227 -33.39 -3.93 -4.42
C THR A 227 -32.59 -2.91 -5.18
N VAL A 228 -32.62 -2.99 -6.52
CA VAL A 228 -32.09 -1.93 -7.39
C VAL A 228 -33.10 -0.78 -7.37
N VAL A 229 -32.75 0.32 -6.69
CA VAL A 229 -33.47 1.58 -6.83
C VAL A 229 -32.85 2.32 -8.01
N GLU A 230 -33.55 2.33 -9.14
CA GLU A 230 -33.27 3.25 -10.24
C GLU A 230 -33.65 4.68 -9.80
N ALA A 231 -32.66 5.53 -9.53
CA ALA A 231 -32.88 6.95 -9.32
C ALA A 231 -32.79 7.69 -10.67
N ASN A 232 -33.95 8.07 -11.19
CA ASN A 232 -34.10 9.00 -12.30
C ASN A 232 -33.50 10.37 -11.95
N PHE A 233 -32.51 10.82 -12.73
CA PHE A 233 -31.98 12.17 -12.66
C PHE A 233 -32.74 13.05 -13.67
N ALA A 234 -33.73 13.80 -13.18
CA ALA A 234 -34.34 14.92 -13.90
C ALA A 234 -33.60 16.20 -13.51
N GLY A 235 -33.07 16.90 -14.50
CA GLY A 235 -32.37 18.17 -14.31
C GLY A 235 -33.32 19.34 -14.06
N THR A 236 -32.84 20.34 -13.34
CA THR A 236 -33.32 21.72 -13.43
C THR A 236 -32.15 22.67 -13.22
N SER A 237 -31.95 23.55 -14.19
CA SER A 237 -30.93 24.59 -14.22
C SER A 237 -31.42 25.90 -13.58
N ALA A 238 -30.43 26.72 -13.19
CA ALA A 238 -30.40 28.19 -13.13
C ALA A 238 -30.71 28.87 -11.76
N PRO A 239 -30.47 30.19 -11.62
CA PRO A 239 -29.14 30.83 -11.49
C PRO A 239 -29.10 31.83 -10.29
N GLY A 240 -27.92 32.35 -9.90
CA GLY A 240 -27.90 33.43 -8.89
C GLY A 240 -26.54 33.96 -8.45
N THR A 241 -26.09 35.01 -9.14
CA THR A 241 -25.29 36.18 -8.73
C THR A 241 -24.90 36.36 -7.25
N GLY A 242 -23.63 36.73 -7.03
CA GLY A 242 -23.19 37.40 -5.79
C GLY A 242 -21.68 37.58 -5.70
N PHE A 243 -21.11 38.55 -6.44
CA PHE A 243 -19.74 39.01 -6.23
C PHE A 243 -19.72 39.97 -5.04
N GLY A 244 -19.09 39.54 -3.95
CA GLY A 244 -18.83 40.32 -2.74
C GLY A 244 -17.35 40.66 -2.62
N ASP A 245 -17.10 41.95 -2.53
CA ASP A 245 -15.85 42.67 -2.37
C ASP A 245 -15.05 42.21 -1.12
N VAL A 246 -13.78 41.80 -1.29
CA VAL A 246 -12.89 41.42 -0.18
C VAL A 246 -11.72 42.40 -0.12
N GLY A 247 -11.76 43.27 0.90
CA GLY A 247 -10.79 44.31 1.16
C GLY A 247 -9.38 43.79 1.42
N THR A 248 -8.41 44.52 0.86
CA THR A 248 -6.97 44.39 1.08
C THR A 248 -6.58 44.67 2.54
N PRO A 249 -5.77 43.83 3.18
CA PRO A 249 -5.23 44.12 4.51
C PRO A 249 -4.06 45.13 4.44
N PRO A 250 -3.85 45.96 5.49
CA PRO A 250 -2.79 46.96 5.52
C PRO A 250 -1.38 46.35 5.73
N PRO A 251 -0.32 47.06 5.32
CA PRO A 251 1.05 46.56 5.38
C PRO A 251 1.58 46.47 6.82
N ARG A 252 2.29 45.37 7.10
CA ARG A 252 2.93 45.06 8.37
C ARG A 252 4.20 45.92 8.55
N PRO A 253 4.45 46.56 9.70
CA PRO A 253 5.67 47.33 9.95
C PRO A 253 6.90 46.40 10.03
N ALA A 254 8.01 46.87 9.44
CA ALA A 254 9.29 46.16 9.43
C ALA A 254 9.90 46.09 10.84
N GLN A 255 10.27 44.88 11.26
CA GLN A 255 11.03 44.66 12.49
C GLN A 255 12.54 44.79 12.22
N PRO A 256 13.32 45.41 13.12
CA PRO A 256 14.77 45.46 13.01
C PRO A 256 15.39 44.08 13.28
N MET A 257 16.33 43.68 12.41
CA MET A 257 17.11 42.45 12.57
C MET A 257 18.13 42.60 13.69
N SER A 258 17.94 41.84 14.77
CA SER A 258 18.96 41.64 15.80
C SER A 258 19.96 40.59 15.31
N VAL A 259 21.21 41.01 15.09
CA VAL A 259 22.35 40.13 14.79
C VAL A 259 22.76 39.42 16.09
N ALA A 260 22.49 38.11 16.17
CA ALA A 260 22.98 37.27 17.26
C ALA A 260 24.44 36.87 17.00
N VAL A 261 25.33 37.27 17.90
CA VAL A 261 26.73 36.84 17.92
C VAL A 261 26.79 35.42 18.49
N ILE A 262 27.23 34.46 17.67
CA ILE A 262 27.38 33.05 18.04
C ILE A 262 28.75 32.87 18.72
N PRO A 263 28.82 32.36 19.97
CA PRO A 263 30.09 32.01 20.60
C PRO A 263 30.69 30.71 20.02
N PRO A 264 32.03 30.56 20.01
CA PRO A 264 32.68 29.39 19.42
C PRO A 264 32.42 28.11 20.22
N ARG A 265 32.17 27.01 19.50
CA ARG A 265 31.99 25.65 20.02
C ARG A 265 33.29 25.11 20.65
N PRO A 266 33.26 24.50 21.84
CA PRO A 266 34.41 23.77 22.36
C PRO A 266 34.60 22.43 21.62
N LEU A 267 35.86 22.11 21.33
CA LEU A 267 36.29 20.84 20.72
C LEU A 267 36.06 19.70 21.72
N LEU A 268 35.22 18.72 21.35
CA LEU A 268 35.01 17.50 22.13
C LEU A 268 36.14 16.50 21.88
N ALA A 269 36.62 15.89 22.96
CA ALA A 269 37.63 14.84 22.97
C ALA A 269 37.13 13.54 22.28
N PRO A 270 38.03 12.70 21.76
CA PRO A 270 37.67 11.48 21.04
C PRO A 270 36.95 10.45 21.94
N VAL A 271 35.77 10.03 21.51
CA VAL A 271 34.97 8.96 22.14
C VAL A 271 35.54 7.60 21.72
N SER A 272 35.85 6.77 22.70
CA SER A 272 36.30 5.38 22.52
C SER A 272 35.15 4.51 22.00
N MET A 273 35.34 3.87 20.84
CA MET A 273 34.35 2.97 20.22
C MET A 273 34.39 1.58 20.88
N PRO A 274 33.24 0.98 21.25
CA PRO A 274 33.19 -0.41 21.69
C PRO A 274 33.37 -1.38 20.51
N ALA A 275 34.01 -2.52 20.77
CA ALA A 275 34.30 -3.56 19.80
C ALA A 275 33.03 -4.15 19.13
N PRO A 276 33.11 -4.59 17.85
CA PRO A 276 31.94 -5.07 17.12
C PRO A 276 31.44 -6.40 17.66
N VAL A 277 30.17 -6.41 18.09
CA VAL A 277 29.41 -7.61 18.43
C VAL A 277 29.15 -8.40 17.15
N ARG A 278 29.84 -9.54 16.99
CA ARG A 278 29.54 -10.55 15.96
C ARG A 278 28.16 -11.16 16.22
N SER A 279 27.10 -10.62 15.62
CA SER A 279 25.73 -11.11 15.80
C SER A 279 25.32 -12.09 14.70
N GLY A 280 24.63 -13.18 15.09
CA GLY A 280 24.19 -14.30 14.25
C GLY A 280 23.11 -13.98 13.21
N PHE A 281 22.94 -12.72 12.82
CA PHE A 281 21.95 -12.23 11.86
C PHE A 281 22.15 -12.80 10.45
N TRP A 282 23.40 -12.96 10.00
CA TRP A 282 23.73 -13.54 8.69
C TRP A 282 23.18 -14.96 8.47
N ARG A 283 23.06 -15.76 9.53
CA ARG A 283 22.46 -17.10 9.42
C ARG A 283 20.95 -17.04 9.24
N ARG A 284 20.26 -16.01 9.75
CA ARG A 284 18.80 -15.84 9.62
C ARG A 284 18.40 -15.14 8.32
N PHE A 285 19.19 -14.18 7.84
CA PHE A 285 18.94 -13.50 6.57
C PHE A 285 19.19 -14.41 5.35
N MET A 286 20.27 -15.21 5.38
CA MET A 286 20.48 -16.30 4.41
C MET A 286 19.34 -17.33 4.46
N TRP A 287 18.71 -17.52 5.62
CA TRP A 287 17.56 -18.43 5.78
C TRP A 287 16.26 -17.89 5.18
N ALA A 288 15.97 -16.60 5.32
CA ALA A 288 14.78 -15.98 4.74
C ALA A 288 14.86 -15.96 3.19
N SER A 289 16.03 -15.60 2.65
CA SER A 289 16.27 -15.67 1.20
C SER A 289 16.27 -17.12 0.69
N ARG A 290 16.77 -18.07 1.48
CA ARG A 290 16.73 -19.50 1.14
C ARG A 290 15.31 -20.06 1.12
N ARG A 291 14.43 -19.64 2.03
CA ARG A 291 13.01 -20.07 2.00
C ARG A 291 12.26 -19.53 0.78
N GLU A 292 12.55 -18.29 0.38
CA GLU A 292 11.98 -17.71 -0.85
C GLU A 292 12.46 -18.51 -2.08
N VAL A 293 13.75 -18.83 -2.13
CA VAL A 293 14.33 -19.69 -3.18
C VAL A 293 13.75 -21.10 -3.14
N GLU A 294 13.61 -21.74 -1.97
CA GLU A 294 13.02 -23.07 -1.82
C GLU A 294 11.53 -23.07 -2.24
N ARG A 295 10.78 -22.00 -1.95
CA ARG A 295 9.40 -21.81 -2.42
C ARG A 295 9.35 -21.67 -3.93
N LEU A 296 10.20 -20.82 -4.52
CA LEU A 296 10.28 -20.64 -5.97
C LEU A 296 10.71 -21.93 -6.67
N GLU A 297 11.68 -22.67 -6.13
CA GLU A 297 12.08 -23.98 -6.63
C GLU A 297 10.94 -25.00 -6.56
N HIS A 298 10.18 -25.01 -5.47
CA HIS A 298 9.00 -25.88 -5.36
C HIS A 298 7.94 -25.50 -6.40
N GLN A 299 7.70 -24.21 -6.61
CA GLN A 299 6.74 -23.72 -7.60
C GLN A 299 7.19 -24.06 -9.02
N VAL A 300 8.48 -23.92 -9.34
CA VAL A 300 9.06 -24.31 -10.64
C VAL A 300 8.97 -25.82 -10.85
N ARG A 301 9.29 -26.64 -9.84
CA ARG A 301 9.13 -28.10 -9.91
C ARG A 301 7.69 -28.50 -10.18
N TRP A 302 6.74 -27.90 -9.45
CA TRP A 302 5.32 -28.17 -9.64
C TRP A 302 4.85 -27.80 -11.05
N LEU A 303 5.19 -26.60 -11.55
CA LEU A 303 4.87 -26.17 -12.91
C LEU A 303 5.48 -27.08 -13.98
N THR A 304 6.69 -27.59 -13.75
CA THR A 304 7.36 -28.52 -14.67
C THR A 304 6.59 -29.84 -14.76
N THR A 305 6.15 -30.39 -13.63
CA THR A 305 5.33 -31.63 -13.59
C THR A 305 3.99 -31.44 -14.31
N GLU A 306 3.30 -30.32 -14.09
CA GLU A 306 2.04 -30.01 -14.78
C GLU A 306 2.25 -29.90 -16.30
N LEU A 307 3.35 -29.27 -16.73
CA LEU A 307 3.67 -29.12 -18.15
C LEU A 307 4.00 -30.48 -18.81
N GLU A 308 4.68 -31.38 -18.09
CA GLU A 308 4.92 -32.76 -18.54
C GLU A 308 3.62 -33.56 -18.67
N GLN A 309 2.68 -33.41 -17.73
CA GLN A 309 1.36 -34.05 -17.81
C GLN A 309 0.56 -33.56 -19.01
N VAL A 310 0.52 -32.24 -19.25
CA VAL A 310 -0.15 -31.66 -20.42
C VAL A 310 0.49 -32.19 -21.71
N ARG A 311 1.82 -32.26 -21.79
CA ARG A 311 2.53 -32.81 -22.95
C ARG A 311 2.20 -34.28 -23.20
N ALA A 312 2.10 -35.09 -22.15
CA ALA A 312 1.69 -36.49 -22.26
C ALA A 312 0.25 -36.63 -22.76
N ALA A 313 -0.66 -35.79 -22.27
CA ALA A 313 -2.06 -35.76 -22.72
C ALA A 313 -2.19 -35.39 -24.20
N ILE A 314 -1.45 -34.39 -24.68
CA ILE A 314 -1.40 -34.01 -26.09
C ILE A 314 -0.91 -35.19 -26.95
N THR A 315 0.18 -35.84 -26.54
CA THR A 315 0.74 -37.00 -27.26
C THR A 315 -0.27 -38.15 -27.36
N ALA A 316 -1.02 -38.41 -26.27
CA ALA A 316 -2.06 -39.44 -26.27
C ALA A 316 -3.24 -39.08 -27.18
N LEU A 317 -3.63 -37.81 -27.28
CA LEU A 317 -4.67 -37.35 -28.20
C LEU A 317 -4.23 -37.51 -29.66
N ASP A 318 -3.00 -37.13 -30.01
CA ASP A 318 -2.45 -37.30 -31.37
C ASP A 318 -2.43 -38.78 -31.80
N ALA A 319 -2.07 -39.68 -30.88
CA ALA A 319 -2.09 -41.12 -31.13
C ALA A 319 -3.52 -41.65 -31.38
N ARG A 320 -4.52 -41.15 -30.62
CA ARG A 320 -5.93 -41.52 -30.83
C ARG A 320 -6.46 -40.97 -32.15
N LEU A 321 -6.08 -39.75 -32.51
CA LEU A 321 -6.47 -39.14 -33.78
C LEU A 321 -5.90 -39.95 -34.96
N SER A 322 -4.61 -40.30 -34.90
CA SER A 322 -3.95 -41.14 -35.91
C SER A 322 -4.62 -42.51 -36.05
N ALA A 323 -5.05 -43.12 -34.94
CA ALA A 323 -5.77 -44.40 -34.97
C ALA A 323 -7.16 -44.29 -35.63
N ILE A 324 -7.87 -43.18 -35.40
CA ILE A 324 -9.16 -42.90 -36.05
C ILE A 324 -8.97 -42.69 -37.55
N GLU A 325 -7.94 -41.96 -37.95
CA GLU A 325 -7.61 -41.74 -39.37
C GLU A 325 -7.26 -43.05 -40.08
N ALA A 326 -6.47 -43.92 -39.45
CA ALA A 326 -6.12 -45.24 -39.99
C ALA A 326 -7.31 -46.21 -40.06
N ALA A 327 -8.27 -46.10 -39.14
CA ALA A 327 -9.47 -46.93 -39.12
C ALA A 327 -10.56 -46.46 -40.09
N ARG A 328 -10.41 -45.28 -40.71
CA ARG A 328 -11.36 -44.75 -41.67
C ARG A 328 -11.33 -45.67 -42.90
N PRO A 329 -12.40 -46.45 -43.17
CA PRO A 329 -12.42 -47.34 -44.32
C PRO A 329 -12.22 -46.50 -45.57
N GLY A 330 -11.31 -46.93 -46.45
CA GLY A 330 -11.00 -46.24 -47.69
C GLY A 330 -12.28 -45.99 -48.47
N GLU A 331 -12.75 -44.74 -48.45
CA GLU A 331 -13.89 -44.24 -49.22
C GLU A 331 -13.43 -44.09 -50.69
N GLY A 332 -13.06 -45.20 -51.31
CA GLY A 332 -12.37 -45.21 -52.59
C GLY A 332 -12.19 -46.61 -53.17
N ASP A 333 -13.29 -47.17 -53.68
CA ASP A 333 -13.37 -47.73 -55.04
C ASP A 333 -14.74 -48.40 -55.25
N ALA A 334 -15.77 -47.57 -55.35
CA ALA A 334 -17.04 -47.95 -55.96
C ALA A 334 -17.34 -46.95 -57.09
N ARG A 335 -16.66 -47.14 -58.24
CA ARG A 335 -17.08 -46.63 -59.55
C ARG A 335 -16.92 -47.75 -60.57
#